data_AF-A0A951KSS0-F1
#
_entry.id   AF-A0A951KSS0-F1
#
_cell.length_a   1.000
_cell.length_b   1.000
_cell.length_c   1.000
_cell.angle_alpha   90.00
_cell.angle_beta   90.00
_cell.angle_gamma   90.00
#
_symmetry.space_group_name_H-M   'P 1'
#
loop_
_entity.id
_entity.type
_entity.pdbx_description
1 polymer ?
#
loop_
_entity_poly.entity_id
_entity_poly.type
_entity_poly.pdbx_seq_one_letter_code
_entity_poly.pdbx_strand_id
1 'polypeptide(L)'
;MADIGTTLREARIRARIDITEVETRTKIRAKYLRAIENEEWDLLPGPVYVKSFLRTYGDFLGVDSRLLVDEFKRRYERPADQDLRPISSLGRERERRRRRPRLGPVGVIVVALAAVAVALYLVGTLNKTSTSTTSTPSNSVASRSSSTSTSHTTTPHHSHTTPSPPPQQPKPRPTTVTVKLVPTSPVYVCVEDGNGKRLIPGVTYAAGEAVPTETANKLLITLGNSAVQMKVNGKTVPVGPGAPVGYELTPSKMTPLPAGRLPTCA
;
A
#
# COMPACT_ATOMS: atom_id res chain seq x y z
N MET A 1 32.03 -22.21 -14.28
CA MET A 1 31.62 -20.90 -13.73
C MET A 1 31.46 -21.12 -12.23
N ALA A 2 31.80 -20.15 -11.36
CA ALA A 2 31.61 -20.37 -9.92
C ALA A 2 30.12 -20.43 -9.58
N ASP A 3 29.77 -21.18 -8.54
CA ASP A 3 28.40 -21.27 -8.03
C ASP A 3 28.22 -20.27 -6.89
N ILE A 4 27.00 -19.78 -6.72
CA ILE A 4 26.65 -18.70 -5.79
C ILE A 4 26.90 -19.16 -4.37
N GLY A 5 26.47 -20.38 -4.04
CA GLY A 5 26.69 -21.01 -2.74
C GLY A 5 28.16 -21.26 -2.43
N THR A 6 28.93 -21.78 -3.40
CA THR A 6 30.38 -22.03 -3.23
C THR A 6 31.15 -20.72 -3.04
N THR A 7 30.83 -19.68 -3.81
CA THR A 7 31.44 -18.34 -3.71
C THR A 7 31.26 -17.73 -2.32
N LEU A 8 30.03 -17.78 -1.77
CA LEU A 8 29.73 -17.27 -0.43
C LEU A 8 30.39 -18.11 0.67
N ARG A 9 30.34 -19.44 0.56
CA ARG A 9 30.97 -20.36 1.51
C ARG A 9 32.49 -20.19 1.57
N GLU A 10 33.15 -20.07 0.42
CA GLU A 10 34.58 -19.77 0.36
C GLU A 10 34.92 -18.43 1.00
N ALA A 11 34.16 -17.37 0.67
CA ALA A 11 34.41 -16.03 1.22
C ALA A 11 34.27 -16.03 2.75
N ARG A 12 33.25 -16.70 3.30
CA ARG A 12 33.09 -16.87 4.75
C ARG A 12 34.26 -17.62 5.39
N ILE A 13 34.67 -18.76 4.81
CA ILE A 13 35.78 -19.58 5.32
C ILE A 13 37.12 -18.81 5.25
N ARG A 14 37.34 -18.06 4.17
CA ARG A 14 38.52 -17.19 3.96
C ARG A 14 38.57 -16.05 4.98
N ALA A 15 37.42 -15.48 5.33
CA ALA A 15 37.28 -14.50 6.41
C ALA A 15 37.33 -15.12 7.82
N ARG A 16 37.34 -16.47 7.94
CA ARG A 16 37.29 -17.25 9.19
C ARG A 16 36.05 -16.99 10.06
N ILE A 17 34.94 -16.56 9.46
CA ILE A 17 33.70 -16.24 10.18
C ILE A 17 32.85 -17.52 10.33
N ASP A 18 32.29 -17.76 11.51
CA ASP A 18 31.31 -18.85 11.69
C ASP A 18 29.91 -18.44 11.21
N ILE A 19 29.15 -19.41 10.72
CA ILE A 19 27.78 -19.25 10.24
C ILE A 19 26.82 -18.66 11.32
N THR A 20 27.09 -18.89 12.61
CA THR A 20 26.33 -18.31 13.73
C THR A 20 26.70 -16.85 14.02
N GLU A 21 27.93 -16.42 13.72
CA GLU A 21 28.26 -14.99 13.72
C GLU A 21 27.54 -14.29 12.56
N VAL A 22 27.52 -14.87 11.36
CA VAL A 22 26.76 -14.32 10.23
C VAL A 22 25.27 -14.16 10.60
N GLU A 23 24.65 -15.17 11.22
CA GLU A 23 23.27 -15.07 11.73
C GLU A 23 23.12 -13.95 12.76
N THR A 24 24.07 -13.83 13.69
CA THR A 24 24.07 -12.78 14.73
C THR A 24 24.21 -11.37 14.15
N ARG A 25 25.02 -11.19 13.09
CA ARG A 25 25.30 -9.89 12.44
C ARG A 25 24.18 -9.50 11.46
N THR A 26 23.80 -10.41 10.55
CA THR A 26 22.86 -10.16 9.44
C THR A 26 21.39 -10.34 9.82
N LYS A 27 21.10 -11.03 10.93
CA LYS A 27 19.76 -11.51 11.34
C LYS A 27 19.10 -12.51 10.38
N ILE A 28 19.84 -13.01 9.38
CA ILE A 28 19.39 -14.12 8.52
C ILE A 28 19.66 -15.43 9.27
N ARG A 29 18.63 -16.27 9.45
CA ARG A 29 18.80 -17.50 10.24
C ARG A 29 19.85 -18.43 9.65
N ALA A 30 20.69 -19.06 10.47
CA ALA A 30 21.81 -19.88 9.99
C ALA A 30 21.37 -21.09 9.14
N LYS A 31 20.13 -21.57 9.31
CA LYS A 31 19.55 -22.58 8.39
C LYS A 31 19.36 -22.07 6.96
N TYR A 32 19.03 -20.79 6.79
CA TYR A 32 18.87 -20.17 5.47
C TYR A 32 20.23 -19.78 4.87
N LEU A 33 21.19 -19.36 5.69
CA LEU A 33 22.57 -19.14 5.24
C LEU A 33 23.23 -20.45 4.76
N ARG A 34 23.01 -21.57 5.46
CA ARG A 34 23.44 -22.90 4.98
C ARG A 34 22.74 -23.33 3.70
N ALA A 35 21.43 -23.13 3.60
CA ALA A 35 20.68 -23.41 2.37
C ALA A 35 21.23 -22.59 1.17
N ILE A 36 21.61 -21.34 1.37
CA ILE A 36 22.27 -20.51 0.34
C ILE A 36 23.66 -21.05 -0.01
N GLU A 37 24.49 -21.44 0.96
CA GLU A 37 25.82 -22.03 0.72
C GLU A 37 25.77 -23.38 -0.03
N ASN A 38 24.65 -24.09 0.06
CA ASN A 38 24.40 -25.37 -0.60
C ASN A 38 23.50 -25.26 -1.86
N GLU A 39 23.03 -24.06 -2.20
CA GLU A 39 22.05 -23.80 -3.28
C GLU A 39 20.69 -24.54 -3.12
N GLU A 40 20.31 -24.86 -1.88
CA GLU A 40 19.03 -25.47 -1.48
C GLU A 40 17.88 -24.43 -1.48
N TRP A 41 17.63 -23.80 -2.63
CA TRP A 41 16.75 -22.63 -2.75
C TRP A 41 15.30 -22.89 -2.27
N ASP A 42 14.80 -24.11 -2.40
CA ASP A 42 13.46 -24.53 -1.96
C ASP A 42 13.25 -24.48 -0.44
N LEU A 43 14.34 -24.45 0.36
CA LEU A 43 14.25 -24.31 1.82
C LEU A 43 14.14 -22.86 2.29
N LEU A 44 14.22 -21.88 1.38
CA LEU A 44 14.16 -20.46 1.66
C LEU A 44 12.69 -19.94 1.61
N PRO A 45 12.35 -18.80 2.25
CA PRO A 45 10.96 -18.31 2.34
C PRO A 45 10.36 -17.76 1.02
N GLY A 46 10.86 -18.16 -0.15
CA GLY A 46 10.46 -17.69 -1.48
C GLY A 46 11.48 -16.77 -2.17
N PRO A 47 11.40 -16.61 -3.50
CA PRO A 47 12.45 -16.00 -4.34
C PRO A 47 12.78 -14.53 -4.00
N VAL A 48 11.81 -13.78 -3.48
CA VAL A 48 12.01 -12.39 -3.02
C VAL A 48 13.00 -12.34 -1.85
N TYR A 49 12.95 -13.30 -0.93
CA TYR A 49 13.88 -13.39 0.20
C TYR A 49 15.26 -13.88 -0.22
N VAL A 50 15.36 -14.72 -1.25
CA VAL A 50 16.66 -15.16 -1.77
C VAL A 50 17.48 -13.97 -2.25
N LYS A 51 16.86 -13.07 -3.03
CA LYS A 51 17.52 -11.85 -3.54
C LYS A 51 17.93 -10.86 -2.44
N SER A 52 17.24 -10.81 -1.31
CA SER A 52 17.63 -9.94 -0.17
C SER A 52 18.66 -10.58 0.76
N PHE A 53 18.63 -11.91 0.90
CA PHE A 53 19.64 -12.66 1.65
C PHE A 53 20.97 -12.73 0.90
N LEU A 54 20.97 -13.01 -0.41
CA LEU A 54 22.17 -12.96 -1.26
C LEU A 54 22.84 -11.57 -1.21
N ARG A 55 22.04 -10.50 -1.20
CA ARG A 55 22.56 -9.13 -1.05
C ARG A 55 23.23 -8.94 0.30
N THR A 56 22.47 -9.09 1.38
CA THR A 56 22.95 -8.86 2.75
C THR A 56 24.15 -9.73 3.10
N TYR A 57 24.18 -10.98 2.62
CA TYR A 57 25.29 -11.90 2.90
C TYR A 57 26.52 -11.60 2.05
N GLY A 58 26.35 -11.27 0.75
CA GLY A 58 27.44 -10.80 -0.10
C GLY A 58 28.08 -9.51 0.45
N ASP A 59 27.25 -8.51 0.75
CA ASP A 59 27.69 -7.24 1.33
C ASP A 59 28.43 -7.43 2.67
N PHE A 60 27.98 -8.36 3.52
CA PHE A 60 28.64 -8.71 4.79
C PHE A 60 30.01 -9.39 4.60
N LEU A 61 30.17 -10.20 3.55
CA LEU A 61 31.42 -10.89 3.24
C LEU A 61 32.38 -10.09 2.32
N GLY A 62 31.98 -8.89 1.87
CA GLY A 62 32.74 -8.11 0.89
C GLY A 62 32.73 -8.71 -0.52
N VAL A 63 31.76 -9.56 -0.85
CA VAL A 63 31.52 -10.12 -2.19
C VAL A 63 30.54 -9.22 -2.95
N ASP A 64 30.69 -9.08 -4.26
CA ASP A 64 29.77 -8.27 -5.07
C ASP A 64 28.35 -8.88 -5.08
N SER A 65 27.50 -8.31 -4.21
CA SER A 65 26.10 -8.65 -4.03
C SER A 65 25.25 -8.48 -5.29
N ARG A 66 25.65 -7.63 -6.24
CA ARG A 66 24.93 -7.42 -7.50
C ARG A 66 25.17 -8.59 -8.43
N LEU A 67 26.43 -9.02 -8.58
CA LEU A 67 26.79 -10.19 -9.37
C LEU A 67 26.10 -11.46 -8.84
N LEU A 68 26.10 -11.68 -7.52
CA LEU A 68 25.40 -12.84 -6.91
C LEU A 68 23.89 -12.81 -7.20
N VAL A 69 23.24 -11.64 -7.09
CA VAL A 69 21.79 -11.50 -7.35
C VAL A 69 21.45 -11.64 -8.83
N ASP A 70 22.27 -11.09 -9.74
CA ASP A 70 22.02 -11.17 -11.19
C ASP A 70 22.38 -12.56 -11.76
N GLU A 71 23.34 -13.28 -11.16
CA GLU A 71 23.59 -14.70 -11.39
C GLU A 71 22.36 -15.54 -10.97
N PHE A 72 21.81 -15.29 -9.78
CA PHE A 72 20.62 -15.97 -9.28
C PHE A 72 19.42 -15.77 -10.22
N LYS A 73 19.12 -14.52 -10.61
CA LYS A 73 18.06 -14.23 -11.59
C LYS A 73 18.24 -15.03 -12.87
N ARG A 74 19.44 -15.00 -13.46
CA ARG A 74 19.71 -15.64 -14.76
C ARG A 74 19.59 -17.17 -14.72
N ARG A 75 19.84 -17.80 -13.57
CA ARG A 75 19.72 -19.25 -13.38
C ARG A 75 18.31 -19.70 -12.99
N TYR A 76 17.61 -18.94 -12.13
CA TYR A 76 16.41 -19.42 -11.43
C TYR A 76 15.13 -18.60 -11.66
N GLU A 77 15.20 -17.38 -12.18
CA GLU A 77 13.99 -16.61 -12.56
C GLU A 77 13.70 -16.82 -14.06
N ARG A 78 12.61 -17.52 -14.38
CA ARG A 78 12.18 -17.72 -15.76
C ARG A 78 11.45 -16.46 -16.28
N PRO A 79 11.49 -16.17 -17.60
CA PRO A 79 10.82 -14.99 -18.17
C PRO A 79 9.29 -14.90 -17.96
N ALA A 80 8.63 -15.97 -17.49
CA ALA A 80 7.20 -15.99 -17.21
C ALA A 80 6.81 -15.05 -16.03
N ASP A 81 7.73 -14.75 -15.12
CA ASP A 81 7.46 -13.92 -13.93
C ASP A 81 7.52 -12.40 -14.22
N GLN A 82 7.62 -11.99 -15.50
CA GLN A 82 7.76 -10.59 -15.90
C GLN A 82 6.43 -9.84 -16.11
N ASP A 83 5.27 -10.49 -16.00
CA ASP A 83 3.95 -9.87 -16.25
C ASP A 83 3.42 -8.99 -15.09
N LEU A 84 4.33 -8.39 -14.31
CA LEU A 84 4.04 -7.28 -13.39
C LEU A 84 4.62 -5.98 -13.95
N ARG A 85 3.82 -5.32 -14.80
CA ARG A 85 4.11 -3.98 -15.35
C ARG A 85 4.44 -3.01 -14.21
N PRO A 86 5.52 -2.20 -14.31
CA PRO A 86 5.86 -1.25 -13.27
C PRO A 86 4.83 -0.11 -13.19
N ILE A 87 3.92 -0.19 -12.22
CA ILE A 87 3.12 0.96 -11.79
C ILE A 87 4.11 2.06 -11.37
N SER A 88 4.08 3.19 -12.08
CA SER A 88 5.09 4.23 -11.97
C SER A 88 4.94 5.03 -10.67
N SER A 89 5.57 4.54 -9.61
CA SER A 89 5.61 5.20 -8.30
C SER A 89 6.43 6.50 -8.35
N LEU A 90 5.75 7.63 -8.22
CA LEU A 90 6.36 8.95 -8.09
C LEU A 90 7.07 9.05 -6.73
N GLY A 91 8.41 9.04 -6.67
CA GLY A 91 9.08 9.06 -5.37
C GLY A 91 10.61 9.10 -5.33
N ARG A 92 11.22 10.20 -5.82
CA ARG A 92 12.63 10.58 -5.56
C ARG A 92 13.72 9.55 -5.95
N GLU A 93 14.24 9.72 -7.17
CA GLU A 93 15.70 9.68 -7.35
C GLU A 93 16.17 11.04 -7.90
N ARG A 94 17.29 11.55 -7.39
CA ARG A 94 17.67 12.99 -7.50
C ARG A 94 18.60 13.27 -8.69
N GLU A 95 18.36 12.59 -9.81
CA GLU A 95 19.25 12.59 -10.98
C GLU A 95 19.32 13.99 -11.63
N ARG A 96 20.48 14.66 -11.50
CA ARG A 96 20.75 16.01 -12.01
C ARG A 96 21.06 16.03 -13.53
N ARG A 97 20.36 15.21 -14.32
CA ARG A 97 20.49 15.25 -15.80
C ARG A 97 19.92 16.55 -16.35
N ARG A 98 20.80 17.36 -16.96
CA ARG A 98 20.48 18.61 -17.66
C ARG A 98 19.40 18.35 -18.73
N ARG A 99 18.13 18.63 -18.41
CA ARG A 99 17.05 18.67 -19.40
C ARG A 99 17.28 19.87 -20.33
N ARG A 100 17.78 19.63 -21.55
CA ARG A 100 17.52 20.55 -22.66
C ARG A 100 16.00 20.58 -22.88
N PRO A 101 15.33 21.74 -22.95
CA PRO A 101 13.90 21.79 -23.18
C PRO A 101 13.60 21.35 -24.61
N ARG A 102 13.19 20.09 -24.78
CA ARG A 102 12.53 19.63 -26.01
C ARG A 102 11.09 20.14 -25.95
N LEU A 103 10.75 21.12 -26.78
CA LEU A 103 9.35 21.50 -26.96
C LEU A 103 8.61 20.28 -27.53
N GLY A 104 7.57 19.82 -26.83
CA GLY A 104 6.65 18.83 -27.38
C GLY A 104 5.85 19.39 -28.56
N PRO A 105 5.06 18.57 -29.27
CA PRO A 105 4.30 19.02 -30.45
C PRO A 105 3.42 20.24 -30.15
N VAL A 106 2.79 20.29 -28.96
CA VAL A 106 2.03 21.47 -28.51
C VAL A 106 2.89 22.73 -28.42
N GLY A 107 4.14 22.62 -27.96
CA GLY A 107 5.08 23.75 -27.92
C GLY A 107 5.50 24.22 -29.31
N VAL A 108 5.69 23.28 -30.26
CA VAL A 108 5.96 23.62 -31.67
C VAL A 108 4.75 24.34 -32.30
N ILE A 109 3.53 23.87 -32.02
CA ILE A 109 2.29 24.52 -32.47
C ILE A 109 2.15 25.93 -31.88
N VAL A 110 2.41 26.11 -30.57
CA VAL A 110 2.35 27.43 -29.92
C VAL A 110 3.41 28.39 -30.49
N VAL A 111 4.64 27.91 -30.76
CA VAL A 111 5.68 28.74 -31.41
C VAL A 111 5.32 29.07 -32.87
N ALA A 112 4.73 28.13 -33.61
CA ALA A 112 4.27 28.37 -34.97
C ALA A 112 3.11 29.39 -35.01
N LEU A 113 2.12 29.26 -34.11
CA LEU A 113 1.03 30.21 -33.96
C LEU A 113 1.52 31.59 -33.52
N ALA A 114 2.51 31.66 -32.62
CA ALA A 114 3.14 32.92 -32.23
C ALA A 114 3.90 33.57 -33.40
N ALA A 115 4.64 32.79 -34.20
CA ALA A 115 5.32 33.29 -35.40
C ALA A 115 4.33 33.79 -36.46
N VAL A 116 3.23 33.07 -36.69
CA VAL A 116 2.14 33.50 -37.57
C VAL A 116 1.46 34.77 -37.04
N ALA A 117 1.19 34.86 -35.74
CA ALA A 117 0.61 36.07 -35.12
C ALA A 117 1.55 37.28 -35.23
N VAL A 118 2.87 37.09 -35.06
CA VAL A 118 3.87 38.15 -35.27
C VAL A 118 3.96 38.56 -36.74
N ALA A 119 3.92 37.61 -37.68
CA ALA A 119 3.89 37.92 -39.12
C ALA A 119 2.61 38.70 -39.51
N LEU A 120 1.44 38.26 -39.03
CA LEU A 120 0.16 38.96 -39.23
C LEU A 120 0.14 40.34 -38.55
N TYR A 121 0.81 40.51 -37.40
CA TYR A 121 0.97 41.80 -36.75
C TYR A 121 1.85 42.74 -37.57
N LEU A 122 2.99 42.26 -38.09
CA LEU A 122 3.89 43.05 -38.95
C LEU A 122 3.20 43.49 -40.25
N VAL A 123 2.43 42.60 -40.90
CA VAL A 123 1.60 42.95 -42.06
C VAL A 123 0.46 43.90 -41.66
N GLY A 124 -0.20 43.66 -40.52
CA GLY A 124 -1.28 44.51 -40.01
C GLY A 124 -0.83 45.92 -39.63
N THR A 125 0.42 46.11 -39.19
CA THR A 125 0.99 47.44 -38.91
C THR A 125 1.24 48.28 -40.17
N LEU A 126 1.30 47.68 -41.36
CA LEU A 126 1.40 48.40 -42.63
C LEU A 126 0.03 48.89 -43.14
N ASN A 127 -1.07 48.18 -42.84
CA ASN A 127 -2.43 48.56 -43.25
C ASN A 127 -3.22 49.26 -42.14
N LYS A 128 -2.63 50.29 -41.54
CA LYS A 128 -3.25 51.04 -40.43
C LYS A 128 -4.17 52.18 -40.92
N THR A 129 -5.34 51.82 -41.44
CA THR A 129 -6.41 52.76 -41.78
C THR A 129 -7.70 52.38 -41.05
N SER A 130 -8.19 53.29 -40.21
CA SER A 130 -9.59 53.64 -39.81
C SER A 130 -10.70 52.55 -39.87
N THR A 131 -11.68 52.45 -38.94
CA THR A 131 -12.23 53.44 -37.99
C THR A 131 -13.14 52.78 -36.91
N SER A 132 -13.50 53.54 -35.86
CA SER A 132 -14.75 53.60 -35.04
C SER A 132 -15.90 52.55 -35.17
N THR A 133 -16.83 52.31 -34.21
CA THR A 133 -17.10 52.61 -32.77
C THR A 133 -18.46 51.92 -32.42
N THR A 134 -18.95 51.96 -31.14
CA THR A 134 -20.39 51.78 -30.73
C THR A 134 -20.87 50.29 -30.66
N SER A 135 -21.66 49.80 -29.68
CA SER A 135 -22.21 50.33 -28.40
C SER A 135 -22.71 49.22 -27.44
N THR A 136 -22.71 49.50 -26.13
CA THR A 136 -23.48 48.87 -25.01
C THR A 136 -24.95 49.39 -24.96
N PRO A 137 -25.88 49.02 -24.03
CA PRO A 137 -25.78 48.34 -22.71
C PRO A 137 -26.63 47.03 -22.66
N SER A 138 -27.29 46.49 -21.60
CA SER A 138 -27.70 46.99 -20.28
C SER A 138 -28.02 45.91 -19.21
N ASN A 139 -28.61 46.33 -18.10
CA ASN A 139 -28.82 45.68 -16.79
C ASN A 139 -30.09 44.82 -16.61
N SER A 140 -30.06 43.90 -15.63
CA SER A 140 -31.03 43.74 -14.51
C SER A 140 -30.49 42.70 -13.52
N VAL A 141 -30.04 43.00 -12.29
CA VAL A 141 -30.67 43.63 -11.09
C VAL A 141 -31.44 42.62 -10.22
N ALA A 142 -31.15 42.66 -8.91
CA ALA A 142 -31.42 41.60 -7.93
C ALA A 142 -32.74 41.75 -7.15
N SER A 143 -33.16 40.68 -6.45
CA SER A 143 -33.80 40.71 -5.12
C SER A 143 -33.85 39.31 -4.47
N ARG A 144 -34.19 39.10 -3.19
CA ARG A 144 -33.76 39.66 -1.87
C ARG A 144 -34.74 39.14 -0.79
N SER A 145 -34.22 38.66 0.36
CA SER A 145 -34.97 38.50 1.64
C SER A 145 -36.15 37.50 1.70
N SER A 146 -36.77 37.18 2.86
CA SER A 146 -36.28 36.87 4.24
C SER A 146 -37.49 36.53 5.17
N SER A 147 -37.23 36.20 6.45
CA SER A 147 -38.18 35.88 7.55
C SER A 147 -38.89 34.51 7.47
N THR A 148 -39.15 33.71 8.52
CA THR A 148 -39.14 33.84 10.01
C THR A 148 -40.45 34.27 10.67
N SER A 149 -41.22 33.29 11.18
CA SER A 149 -41.95 33.23 12.47
C SER A 149 -42.86 31.98 12.51
N THR A 150 -43.46 31.52 13.63
CA THR A 150 -43.01 31.20 15.00
C THR A 150 -44.29 30.80 15.78
N SER A 151 -44.26 29.64 16.46
CA SER A 151 -45.21 29.17 17.51
C SER A 151 -46.74 29.27 17.33
N HIS A 152 -47.44 28.16 17.57
CA HIS A 152 -48.66 28.17 18.40
C HIS A 152 -48.69 26.91 19.29
N THR A 153 -49.40 27.02 20.42
CA THR A 153 -49.38 26.03 21.53
C THR A 153 -50.76 25.42 21.73
N THR A 154 -50.82 24.10 21.95
CA THR A 154 -51.92 23.48 22.71
C THR A 154 -51.49 22.14 23.33
N THR A 155 -51.59 22.06 24.66
CA THR A 155 -51.75 20.80 25.42
C THR A 155 -53.22 20.67 25.78
N PRO A 156 -53.79 19.45 25.91
CA PRO A 156 -54.16 19.05 27.27
C PRO A 156 -54.15 17.53 27.57
N HIS A 157 -53.57 17.20 28.74
CA HIS A 157 -54.04 16.25 29.76
C HIS A 157 -54.14 14.72 29.54
N HIS A 158 -53.84 14.01 30.65
CA HIS A 158 -54.01 12.57 30.94
C HIS A 158 -53.13 11.58 30.14
N SER A 159 -52.72 10.42 30.69
CA SER A 159 -53.02 9.83 32.02
C SER A 159 -51.76 9.25 32.69
N HIS A 160 -51.78 9.09 34.02
CA HIS A 160 -50.71 8.40 34.74
C HIS A 160 -50.89 6.88 34.62
N THR A 161 -49.97 6.22 33.91
CA THR A 161 -49.78 4.76 34.00
C THR A 161 -48.35 4.50 34.44
N THR A 162 -48.17 3.81 35.56
CA THR A 162 -46.84 3.40 36.06
C THR A 162 -46.19 2.50 35.01
N PRO A 163 -45.01 2.86 34.45
CA PRO A 163 -44.38 2.04 33.44
C PRO A 163 -43.84 0.76 34.08
N SER A 164 -44.54 -0.35 33.85
CA SER A 164 -43.96 -1.70 34.05
C SER A 164 -42.66 -1.78 33.24
N PRO A 165 -41.55 -2.32 33.79
CA PRO A 165 -40.28 -2.39 33.08
C PRO A 165 -40.49 -3.13 31.75
N PRO A 166 -40.13 -2.52 30.60
CA PRO A 166 -40.43 -3.11 29.30
C PRO A 166 -39.75 -4.47 29.16
N PRO A 167 -40.40 -5.47 28.54
CA PRO A 167 -39.83 -6.81 28.37
C PRO A 167 -38.42 -6.71 27.77
N GLN A 168 -37.43 -7.30 28.43
CA GLN A 168 -36.06 -7.33 27.92
C GLN A 168 -36.02 -8.13 26.63
N GLN A 169 -36.05 -7.43 25.49
CA GLN A 169 -35.91 -8.03 24.18
C GLN A 169 -34.59 -8.82 24.14
N PRO A 170 -34.58 -10.05 23.59
CA PRO A 170 -33.36 -10.84 23.46
C PRO A 170 -32.27 -10.02 22.78
N LYS A 171 -31.18 -9.75 23.51
CA LYS A 171 -30.12 -8.84 23.05
C LYS A 171 -29.62 -9.30 21.67
N PRO A 172 -29.75 -8.48 20.61
CA PRO A 172 -29.54 -8.95 19.25
C PRO A 172 -28.13 -9.50 19.08
N ARG A 173 -28.03 -10.74 18.61
CA ARG A 173 -26.76 -11.42 18.35
C ARG A 173 -26.00 -10.63 17.29
N PRO A 174 -24.72 -10.27 17.50
CA PRO A 174 -23.99 -9.44 16.55
C PRO A 174 -23.93 -10.13 15.18
N THR A 175 -24.28 -9.39 14.14
CA THR A 175 -24.24 -9.81 12.73
C THR A 175 -22.94 -9.43 12.04
N THR A 176 -22.13 -8.56 12.65
CA THR A 176 -20.81 -8.14 12.19
C THR A 176 -19.71 -8.42 13.21
N VAL A 177 -18.48 -8.48 12.72
CA VAL A 177 -17.24 -8.54 13.49
C VAL A 177 -16.38 -7.33 13.14
N THR A 178 -15.86 -6.65 14.16
CA THR A 178 -14.93 -5.53 14.03
C THR A 178 -13.52 -6.01 14.38
N VAL A 179 -12.54 -5.70 13.52
CA VAL A 179 -11.12 -5.90 13.81
C VAL A 179 -10.39 -4.58 13.93
N LYS A 180 -9.53 -4.45 14.93
CA LYS A 180 -8.53 -3.39 15.04
C LYS A 180 -7.15 -4.02 15.21
N LEU A 181 -6.19 -3.54 14.45
CA LEU A 181 -4.79 -3.97 14.49
C LEU A 181 -3.93 -2.85 15.06
N VAL A 182 -2.95 -3.20 15.89
CA VAL A 182 -1.96 -2.26 16.45
C VAL A 182 -0.56 -2.87 16.28
N PRO A 183 0.20 -2.47 15.25
CA PRO A 183 1.54 -3.02 14.97
C PRO A 183 2.52 -2.75 16.12
N THR A 184 3.32 -3.75 16.47
CA THR A 184 4.44 -3.62 17.41
C THR A 184 5.80 -3.60 16.70
N SER A 185 5.84 -3.94 15.42
CA SER A 185 6.97 -3.80 14.48
C SER A 185 6.41 -3.74 13.05
N PRO A 186 7.22 -3.46 12.01
CA PRO A 186 6.75 -3.47 10.62
C PRO A 186 6.03 -4.78 10.25
N VAL A 187 4.78 -4.67 9.83
CA VAL A 187 3.89 -5.81 9.54
C VAL A 187 3.05 -5.56 8.29
N TYR A 188 3.11 -6.49 7.34
CA TYR A 188 2.20 -6.53 6.19
C TYR A 188 0.79 -6.90 6.67
N VAL A 189 -0.21 -6.15 6.24
CA VAL A 189 -1.63 -6.36 6.57
C VAL A 189 -2.44 -6.39 5.28
N CYS A 190 -3.12 -7.51 5.06
CA CYS A 190 -4.16 -7.67 4.05
C CYS A 190 -5.47 -8.04 4.76
N VAL A 191 -6.56 -7.35 4.41
CA VAL A 191 -7.91 -7.63 4.93
C VAL A 191 -8.90 -7.59 3.77
N GLU A 192 -9.68 -8.65 3.62
CA GLU A 192 -10.77 -8.79 2.65
C GLU A 192 -12.09 -9.08 3.40
N ASP A 193 -13.23 -8.67 2.84
CA ASP A 193 -14.54 -9.06 3.36
C ASP A 193 -14.95 -10.47 2.89
N GLY A 194 -16.12 -10.95 3.33
CA GLY A 194 -16.68 -12.24 2.91
C GLY A 194 -16.98 -12.38 1.41
N ASN A 195 -16.87 -11.31 0.62
CA ASN A 195 -17.11 -11.25 -0.82
C ASN A 195 -15.79 -11.06 -1.62
N GLY A 196 -14.63 -11.03 -0.96
CA GLY A 196 -13.33 -10.75 -1.58
C GLY A 196 -13.05 -9.27 -1.84
N LYS A 197 -13.87 -8.34 -1.32
CA LYS A 197 -13.58 -6.90 -1.39
C LYS A 197 -12.43 -6.60 -0.44
N ARG A 198 -11.31 -6.13 -0.99
CA ARG A 198 -10.15 -5.64 -0.21
C ARG A 198 -10.57 -4.41 0.59
N LEU A 199 -10.47 -4.51 1.91
CA LEU A 199 -10.67 -3.43 2.86
C LEU A 199 -9.32 -2.80 3.24
N ILE A 200 -8.29 -3.63 3.45
CA ILE A 200 -6.90 -3.19 3.56
C ILE A 200 -6.10 -3.90 2.44
N PRO A 201 -5.68 -3.20 1.37
CA PRO A 201 -5.13 -3.81 0.16
C PRO A 201 -3.62 -4.08 0.27
N GLY A 202 -3.20 -4.92 1.22
CA GLY A 202 -1.83 -5.42 1.31
C GLY A 202 -0.77 -4.36 1.61
N VAL A 203 -0.92 -3.64 2.74
CA VAL A 203 -0.03 -2.53 3.12
C VAL A 203 0.85 -2.93 4.31
N THR A 204 2.12 -2.51 4.32
CA THR A 204 3.00 -2.68 5.49
C THR A 204 2.94 -1.46 6.38
N TYR A 205 2.51 -1.65 7.64
CA TYR A 205 2.40 -0.60 8.65
C TYR A 205 3.57 -0.68 9.64
N ALA A 206 4.09 0.47 10.05
CA ALA A 206 5.15 0.59 11.06
C ALA A 206 4.61 0.44 12.49
N ALA A 207 5.51 0.25 13.46
CA ALA A 207 5.15 0.13 14.88
C ALA A 207 4.37 1.36 15.37
N GLY A 208 3.21 1.14 15.98
CA GLY A 208 2.32 2.21 16.46
C GLY A 208 1.54 2.97 15.37
N GLU A 209 1.71 2.63 14.09
CA GLU A 209 0.97 3.26 12.99
C GLU A 209 -0.54 2.90 13.04
N ALA A 210 -1.39 3.86 12.66
CA ALA A 210 -2.83 3.74 12.75
C ALA A 210 -3.42 2.90 11.61
N VAL A 211 -3.52 1.59 11.82
CA VAL A 211 -4.23 0.68 10.89
C VAL A 211 -5.75 0.97 10.92
N PRO A 212 -6.43 1.02 9.77
CA PRO A 212 -7.88 1.09 9.68
C PRO A 212 -8.60 0.01 10.53
N THR A 213 -9.79 0.34 11.03
CA THR A 213 -10.59 -0.53 11.90
C THR A 213 -11.79 -1.05 11.11
N GLU A 214 -11.63 -2.24 10.54
CA GLU A 214 -12.58 -2.82 9.58
C GLU A 214 -13.72 -3.57 10.26
N THR A 215 -14.92 -3.51 9.67
CA THR A 215 -16.12 -4.19 10.17
C THR A 215 -16.93 -4.80 9.04
N ALA A 216 -17.19 -6.11 9.11
CA ALA A 216 -18.01 -6.83 8.14
C ALA A 216 -18.73 -8.04 8.78
N ASN A 217 -19.61 -8.71 8.05
CA ASN A 217 -20.22 -9.98 8.46
C ASN A 217 -19.21 -11.15 8.47
N LYS A 218 -18.19 -11.08 7.62
CA LYS A 218 -17.02 -11.97 7.59
C LYS A 218 -15.79 -11.15 7.17
N LEU A 219 -14.66 -11.40 7.81
CA LEU A 219 -13.36 -10.82 7.44
C LEU A 219 -12.35 -11.97 7.24
N LEU A 220 -11.58 -11.89 6.16
CA LEU A 220 -10.40 -12.72 5.90
C LEU A 220 -9.16 -11.84 6.09
N ILE A 221 -8.20 -12.29 6.89
CA ILE A 221 -7.03 -11.49 7.28
C ILE A 221 -5.76 -12.28 7.00
N THR A 222 -4.77 -11.64 6.37
CA THR A 222 -3.38 -12.10 6.28
C THR A 222 -2.46 -11.08 6.92
N LEU A 223 -1.58 -11.56 7.80
CA LEU A 223 -0.54 -10.81 8.48
C LEU A 223 0.82 -11.37 8.07
N GLY A 224 1.74 -10.53 7.63
CA GLY A 224 3.07 -10.97 7.17
C GLY A 224 3.95 -11.55 8.28
N ASN A 225 3.67 -11.21 9.53
CA ASN A 225 4.32 -11.74 10.73
C ASN A 225 3.40 -11.56 11.95
N SER A 226 3.81 -12.06 13.12
CA SER A 226 3.05 -11.98 14.37
C SER A 226 3.29 -10.70 15.21
N ALA A 227 3.94 -9.67 14.67
CA ALA A 227 4.31 -8.45 15.41
C ALA A 227 3.19 -7.39 15.41
N VAL A 228 1.98 -7.81 15.83
CA VAL A 228 0.78 -6.98 15.87
C VAL A 228 -0.15 -7.44 16.98
N GLN A 229 -0.67 -6.51 17.77
CA GLN A 229 -1.77 -6.79 18.69
C GLN A 229 -3.08 -6.70 17.91
N MET A 230 -3.81 -7.81 17.81
CA MET A 230 -5.13 -7.85 17.20
C MET A 230 -6.22 -7.73 18.27
N LYS A 231 -7.22 -6.88 18.02
CA LYS A 231 -8.44 -6.78 18.82
C LYS A 231 -9.64 -7.13 17.95
N VAL A 232 -10.43 -8.11 18.38
CA VAL A 232 -11.66 -8.56 17.71
C VAL A 232 -12.84 -8.25 18.63
N ASN A 233 -13.81 -7.49 18.13
CA ASN A 233 -14.94 -6.97 18.90
C ASN A 233 -14.50 -6.30 20.22
N GLY A 234 -13.42 -5.50 20.14
CA GLY A 234 -12.80 -4.79 21.27
C GLY A 234 -11.87 -5.63 22.16
N LYS A 235 -12.00 -6.96 22.18
CA LYS A 235 -11.17 -7.86 23.00
C LYS A 235 -9.84 -8.16 22.29
N THR A 236 -8.72 -8.00 23.01
CA THR A 236 -7.41 -8.46 22.51
C THR A 236 -7.41 -9.98 22.33
N VAL A 237 -6.92 -10.46 21.19
CA VAL A 237 -6.73 -11.87 20.87
C VAL A 237 -5.27 -12.13 20.48
N PRO A 238 -4.69 -13.29 20.85
CA PRO A 238 -3.32 -13.61 20.46
C PRO A 238 -3.24 -13.87 18.95
N VAL A 239 -2.22 -13.31 18.32
CA VAL A 239 -1.79 -13.70 16.96
C VAL A 239 -0.77 -14.83 17.11
N GLY A 240 -0.96 -15.90 16.35
CA GLY A 240 -0.12 -17.09 16.40
C GLY A 240 1.27 -16.83 15.80
N PRO A 241 2.29 -17.62 16.20
CA PRO A 241 3.63 -17.50 15.64
C PRO A 241 3.65 -17.97 14.17
N GLY A 242 4.28 -17.18 13.30
CA GLY A 242 4.47 -17.53 11.89
C GLY A 242 4.69 -16.32 11.00
N ALA A 243 4.93 -16.59 9.71
CA ALA A 243 5.07 -15.62 8.64
C ALA A 243 4.83 -16.32 7.28
N PRO A 244 3.76 -16.02 6.54
CA PRO A 244 2.56 -15.29 6.99
C PRO A 244 1.72 -16.09 8.00
N VAL A 245 0.79 -15.41 8.67
CA VAL A 245 -0.32 -16.03 9.43
C VAL A 245 -1.63 -15.37 9.04
N GLY A 246 -2.77 -16.06 9.21
CA GLY A 246 -4.06 -15.48 8.86
C GLY A 246 -5.26 -16.16 9.48
N TYR A 247 -6.40 -15.47 9.37
CA TYR A 247 -7.62 -15.79 10.11
C TYR A 247 -8.87 -15.49 9.30
N GLU A 248 -9.87 -16.36 9.44
CA GLU A 248 -11.26 -16.06 9.15
C GLU A 248 -11.94 -15.60 10.45
N LEU A 249 -12.45 -14.37 10.44
CA LEU A 249 -13.25 -13.81 11.53
C LEU A 249 -14.72 -13.74 11.12
N THR A 250 -15.57 -14.12 12.07
CA THR A 250 -17.03 -14.01 12.03
C THR A 250 -17.52 -13.48 13.39
N PRO A 251 -18.77 -13.02 13.55
CA PRO A 251 -19.25 -12.41 14.79
C PRO A 251 -19.16 -13.32 16.02
N SER A 252 -19.14 -14.65 15.81
CA SER A 252 -19.09 -15.66 16.87
C SER A 252 -17.86 -16.58 16.84
N LYS A 253 -16.97 -16.48 15.86
CA LYS A 253 -15.80 -17.37 15.75
C LYS A 253 -14.63 -16.73 15.00
N MET A 254 -13.43 -16.91 15.54
CA MET A 254 -12.14 -16.71 14.88
C MET A 254 -11.56 -18.09 14.54
N THR A 255 -11.12 -18.30 13.30
CA THR A 255 -10.55 -19.59 12.84
C THR A 255 -9.23 -19.33 12.11
N PRO A 256 -8.11 -20.00 12.47
CA PRO A 256 -6.87 -19.90 11.70
C PRO A 256 -7.04 -20.40 10.25
N LEU A 257 -6.38 -19.75 9.30
CA LEU A 257 -6.36 -20.16 7.90
C LEU A 257 -5.04 -20.86 7.54
N PRO A 258 -5.07 -21.97 6.78
CA PRO A 258 -3.85 -22.57 6.22
C PRO A 258 -3.29 -21.69 5.10
N ALA A 259 -1.99 -21.79 4.83
CA ALA A 259 -1.27 -20.93 3.87
C ALA A 259 -1.96 -20.82 2.49
N GLY A 260 -2.43 -21.94 1.93
CA GLY A 260 -3.15 -22.00 0.64
C GLY A 260 -4.59 -21.46 0.66
N ARG A 261 -5.03 -20.80 1.73
CA ARG A 261 -6.33 -20.10 1.84
C ARG A 261 -6.19 -18.68 2.42
N LEU A 262 -4.99 -18.14 2.45
CA LEU A 262 -4.73 -16.77 2.88
C LEU A 262 -5.18 -15.79 1.78
N PRO A 263 -5.97 -14.73 2.09
CA PRO A 263 -6.18 -13.65 1.15
C PRO A 263 -4.84 -12.99 0.82
N THR A 264 -4.56 -12.77 -0.46
CA THR A 264 -3.29 -12.20 -0.92
C THR A 264 -3.35 -10.69 -1.03
N CYS A 265 -4.54 -10.11 -1.25
CA CYS A 265 -4.74 -8.71 -1.65
C CYS A 265 -4.01 -8.29 -2.95
N ALA A 266 -3.55 -9.26 -3.78
CA ALA A 266 -2.78 -9.04 -5.01
C ALA A 266 -3.67 -8.73 -6.22
#